data_AF-A0AAW2LCT2-F1
#
_entry.id   AF-A0AAW2LCT2-F1
#
_cell.length_a   1.000
_cell.length_b   1.000
_cell.length_c   1.000
_cell.angle_alpha   90.00
_cell.angle_beta   90.00
_cell.angle_gamma   90.00
#
_symmetry.space_group_name_H-M   'P 1'
#
loop_
_entity.id
_entity.type
_entity.pdbx_description
1 polymer ?
#
loop_
_entity_poly.entity_id
_entity_poly.type
_entity_poly.pdbx_seq_one_letter_code
_entity_poly.pdbx_strand_id
1 'polypeptide(L)'
;MGSAQERIGDEEKHENGAPFDLNDFTVIKEGEAEILMHAKNEVFYNKTQVNNRDMSIAVLRTFISKRQQEHEVMLSKKSRAAGPKVSGEPVAEPEALTDTVMHDEKTNGECEVSQEISQDESCSISEEPAANQEGKGRGELKPPVVLEALSASGLRSLRYAREVDGIDKVVALDNDKASVEACRRNIKFNGSVARSKVESHLADARVYMLTTQKNSM
;
A
#
# COMPACT_ATOMS: atom_id res chain seq x y z
N MET A 1 -30.79 18.06 -50.47
CA MET A 1 -30.08 18.62 -49.30
C MET A 1 -29.15 17.53 -48.78
N GLY A 2 -27.92 17.48 -49.30
CA GLY A 2 -26.91 16.50 -48.88
C GLY A 2 -25.97 17.15 -47.88
N SER A 3 -25.93 16.64 -46.66
CA SER A 3 -25.06 17.12 -45.60
C SER A 3 -23.62 16.64 -45.82
N ALA A 4 -22.68 17.55 -45.68
CA ALA A 4 -21.25 17.31 -45.68
C ALA A 4 -20.84 16.44 -44.47
N GLN A 5 -20.02 15.43 -44.73
CA GLN A 5 -19.27 14.73 -43.69
C GLN A 5 -17.78 15.00 -43.94
N GLU A 6 -17.19 15.91 -43.14
CA GLU A 6 -15.75 16.06 -43.01
C GLU A 6 -15.16 14.75 -42.48
N ARG A 7 -14.16 14.20 -43.18
CA ARG A 7 -13.27 13.20 -42.59
C ARG A 7 -12.17 13.93 -41.85
N ILE A 8 -12.26 13.96 -40.53
CA ILE A 8 -11.11 14.28 -39.67
C ILE A 8 -10.31 12.98 -39.56
N GLY A 9 -9.11 12.98 -40.14
CA GLY A 9 -8.13 11.92 -39.94
C GLY A 9 -7.50 12.06 -38.57
N ASP A 10 -7.64 11.03 -37.74
CA ASP A 10 -6.83 10.89 -36.53
C ASP A 10 -5.39 10.55 -36.95
N GLU A 11 -4.53 11.56 -36.93
CA GLU A 11 -3.08 11.36 -36.96
C GLU A 11 -2.62 10.88 -35.57
N GLU A 12 -2.48 9.56 -35.42
CA GLU A 12 -1.66 8.99 -34.35
C GLU A 12 -0.22 9.50 -34.54
N LYS A 13 0.19 10.45 -33.69
CA LYS A 13 1.57 10.88 -33.59
C LYS A 13 2.42 9.69 -33.12
N HIS A 14 3.09 9.03 -34.06
CA HIS A 14 4.25 8.21 -33.79
C HIS A 14 5.32 9.08 -33.12
N GLU A 15 5.54 8.88 -31.82
CA GLU A 15 6.75 9.37 -31.16
C GLU A 15 7.96 8.71 -31.83
N ASN A 16 8.73 9.49 -32.59
CA ASN A 16 10.03 9.10 -33.13
C ASN A 16 11.03 8.90 -32.01
N GLY A 17 11.01 7.74 -31.38
CA GLY A 17 12.09 7.21 -30.54
C GLY A 17 13.05 6.37 -31.37
N ALA A 18 14.34 6.35 -30.99
CA ALA A 18 15.35 5.48 -31.57
C ALA A 18 14.86 4.00 -31.64
N PRO A 19 15.34 3.19 -32.59
CA PRO A 19 14.92 1.80 -32.72
C PRO A 19 15.06 1.07 -31.38
N PHE A 20 13.97 0.50 -30.89
CA PHE A 20 14.01 -0.33 -29.69
C PHE A 20 14.65 -1.68 -30.06
N ASP A 21 15.97 -1.79 -29.89
CA ASP A 21 16.68 -3.05 -30.05
C ASP A 21 16.72 -3.81 -28.72
N LEU A 22 16.15 -5.02 -28.71
CA LEU A 22 16.19 -5.90 -27.55
C LEU A 22 17.62 -6.35 -27.20
N ASN A 23 18.55 -6.33 -28.17
CA ASN A 23 19.95 -6.70 -27.94
C ASN A 23 20.67 -5.74 -26.98
N ASP A 24 20.17 -4.52 -26.80
CA ASP A 24 20.74 -3.54 -25.86
C ASP A 24 20.36 -3.82 -24.40
N PHE A 25 19.51 -4.82 -24.16
CA PHE A 25 18.95 -5.13 -22.84
C PHE A 25 19.33 -6.52 -22.36
N THR A 26 19.65 -6.60 -21.07
CA THR A 26 19.71 -7.85 -20.31
C THR A 26 18.42 -8.03 -19.52
N VAL A 27 17.78 -9.17 -19.66
CA VAL A 27 16.61 -9.53 -18.84
C VAL A 27 17.08 -10.01 -17.47
N ILE A 28 16.60 -9.37 -16.41
CA ILE A 28 16.79 -9.83 -15.04
C ILE A 28 15.44 -10.29 -14.50
N LYS A 29 15.38 -11.53 -14.02
CA LYS A 29 14.22 -12.10 -13.35
C LYS A 29 14.40 -12.11 -11.84
N GLU A 30 13.41 -11.66 -11.11
CA GLU A 30 13.34 -11.78 -9.65
C GLU A 30 11.90 -12.02 -9.20
N GLY A 31 11.69 -13.15 -8.52
CA GLY A 31 10.33 -13.62 -8.22
C GLY A 31 9.55 -13.81 -9.52
N GLU A 32 8.34 -13.25 -9.56
CA GLU A 32 7.46 -13.33 -10.72
C GLU A 32 7.65 -12.17 -11.70
N ALA A 33 8.54 -11.21 -11.39
CA ALA A 33 8.79 -10.04 -12.21
C ALA A 33 10.06 -10.15 -13.05
N GLU A 34 10.05 -9.56 -14.24
CA GLU A 34 11.19 -9.47 -15.14
C GLU A 34 11.45 -8.01 -15.54
N ILE A 35 12.70 -7.57 -15.54
CA ILE A 35 13.08 -6.21 -15.93
C ILE A 35 14.10 -6.22 -17.06
N LEU A 36 14.00 -5.24 -17.95
CA LEU A 36 14.94 -4.97 -19.03
C LEU A 36 15.97 -3.96 -18.54
N MET A 37 17.19 -4.42 -18.30
CA MET A 37 18.32 -3.56 -17.91
C MET A 37 19.15 -3.20 -19.13
N HIS A 38 19.27 -1.91 -19.43
CA HIS A 38 20.11 -1.46 -20.53
C HIS A 38 21.58 -1.75 -20.23
N ALA A 39 22.35 -2.22 -21.22
CA ALA A 39 23.80 -2.42 -21.14
C ALA A 39 24.60 -1.22 -20.59
N LYS A 40 24.08 0.01 -20.72
CA LYS A 40 24.69 1.24 -20.19
C LYS A 40 24.50 1.44 -18.68
N ASN A 41 23.75 0.56 -18.01
CA ASN A 41 23.44 0.64 -16.57
C ASN A 41 22.89 2.01 -16.12
N GLU A 42 22.04 2.62 -16.96
CA GLU A 42 21.46 3.96 -16.69
C GLU A 42 20.52 3.97 -15.48
N VAL A 43 19.98 2.81 -15.10
CA VAL A 43 19.00 2.67 -14.02
C VAL A 43 19.52 1.66 -12.99
N PHE A 44 19.23 1.93 -11.72
CA PHE A 44 19.77 1.14 -10.61
C PHE A 44 19.08 -0.23 -10.46
N TYR A 45 19.91 -1.26 -10.22
CA TYR A 45 19.49 -2.59 -9.75
C TYR A 45 20.56 -3.14 -8.80
N ASN A 46 20.14 -3.75 -7.69
CA ASN A 46 21.04 -4.41 -6.75
C ASN A 46 20.50 -5.79 -6.35
N LYS A 47 21.29 -6.83 -6.66
CA LYS A 47 20.99 -8.23 -6.33
C LYS A 47 20.99 -8.50 -4.83
N THR A 48 21.78 -7.77 -4.03
CA THR A 48 21.80 -7.93 -2.56
C THR A 48 20.48 -7.52 -1.91
N GLN A 49 19.64 -6.73 -2.61
CA GLN A 49 18.35 -6.28 -2.09
C GLN A 49 17.18 -7.25 -2.36
N VAL A 50 17.42 -8.45 -2.90
CA VAL A 50 16.37 -9.47 -3.12
C VAL A 50 15.64 -9.77 -1.82
N ASN A 51 16.38 -10.06 -0.74
CA ASN A 51 15.81 -10.38 0.57
C ASN A 51 14.99 -9.21 1.15
N ASN A 52 15.42 -7.96 0.90
CA ASN A 52 14.65 -6.79 1.33
C ASN A 52 13.29 -6.74 0.60
N ARG A 53 13.27 -6.99 -0.71
CA ARG A 53 12.04 -7.02 -1.52
C ARG A 53 11.12 -8.18 -1.11
N ASP A 54 11.68 -9.38 -0.89
CA ASP A 54 10.93 -10.53 -0.40
C ASP A 54 10.26 -10.25 0.95
N MET A 55 10.99 -9.62 1.86
CA MET A 55 10.48 -9.25 3.17
C MET A 55 9.33 -8.25 3.05
N SER A 56 9.45 -7.23 2.19
CA SER A 56 8.36 -6.28 1.95
C SER A 56 7.10 -6.95 1.38
N ILE A 57 7.24 -7.95 0.51
CA ILE A 57 6.11 -8.74 -0.02
C ILE A 57 5.43 -9.54 1.09
N ALA A 58 6.20 -10.21 1.96
CA ALA A 58 5.65 -10.94 3.10
C ALA A 58 4.89 -10.02 4.05
N VAL A 59 5.44 -8.83 4.33
CA VAL A 59 4.79 -7.81 5.17
C VAL A 59 3.49 -7.32 4.53
N LEU A 60 3.49 -6.99 3.23
CA LEU A 60 2.29 -6.51 2.53
C LEU A 60 1.17 -7.55 2.51
N ARG A 61 1.48 -8.81 2.21
CA ARG A 61 0.51 -9.92 2.27
C ARG A 61 -0.11 -10.04 3.66
N THR A 62 0.73 -10.01 4.70
CA THR A 62 0.29 -10.10 6.09
C THR A 62 -0.58 -8.89 6.48
N PHE A 63 -0.18 -7.68 6.08
CA PHE A 63 -0.94 -6.46 6.34
C PHE A 63 -2.34 -6.53 5.71
N ILE A 64 -2.44 -6.90 4.43
CA ILE A 64 -3.73 -7.01 3.72
C ILE A 64 -4.64 -8.04 4.40
N SER A 65 -4.12 -9.23 4.70
CA SER A 65 -4.87 -10.28 5.39
C SER A 65 -5.37 -9.81 6.76
N LYS A 66 -4.51 -9.17 7.55
CA LYS A 66 -4.90 -8.63 8.87
C LYS A 66 -5.96 -7.55 8.76
N ARG A 67 -5.85 -6.63 7.80
CA ARG A 67 -6.83 -5.56 7.56
C ARG A 67 -8.21 -6.11 7.19
N GLN A 68 -8.26 -7.17 6.40
CA GLN A 68 -9.49 -7.88 6.06
C GLN A 68 -10.14 -8.51 7.29
N GLN A 69 -9.37 -9.22 8.11
CA GLN A 69 -9.86 -9.83 9.35
C GLN A 69 -10.39 -8.78 10.33
N GLU A 70 -9.66 -7.67 10.53
CA GLU A 70 -10.09 -6.56 11.39
C GLU A 70 -11.42 -5.96 10.92
N HIS A 71 -11.58 -5.80 9.60
CA HIS A 71 -12.82 -5.29 9.01
C HIS A 71 -13.99 -6.27 9.19
N GLU A 72 -13.76 -7.57 9.00
CA GLU A 72 -14.77 -8.61 9.23
C GLU A 72 -15.21 -8.68 10.71
N VAL A 73 -14.26 -8.60 11.65
CA VAL A 73 -14.57 -8.52 13.09
C VAL A 73 -15.38 -7.27 13.42
N MET A 74 -15.06 -6.13 12.80
CA MET A 74 -15.84 -4.90 12.98
C MET A 74 -17.28 -5.05 12.47
N LEU A 75 -17.46 -5.64 11.28
CA LEU A 75 -18.78 -5.89 10.70
C LEU A 75 -19.61 -6.87 11.55
N SER A 76 -19.00 -7.96 12.02
CA SER A 76 -19.68 -8.97 12.84
C SER A 76 -20.10 -8.41 14.21
N LYS A 77 -19.24 -7.63 14.89
CA LYS A 77 -19.60 -6.93 16.15
C LYS A 77 -20.77 -5.97 15.94
N LYS A 78 -20.78 -5.22 14.85
CA LYS A 78 -21.88 -4.28 14.54
C LYS A 78 -23.19 -5.00 14.24
N SER A 79 -23.15 -6.16 13.59
CA SER A 79 -24.35 -6.99 13.34
C SER A 79 -24.97 -7.51 14.65
N ARG A 80 -24.14 -7.93 15.61
CA ARG A 80 -24.59 -8.38 16.94
C ARG A 80 -25.17 -7.23 17.78
N ALA A 81 -24.58 -6.04 17.67
CA ALA A 81 -25.07 -4.84 18.37
C ALA A 81 -26.40 -4.27 17.80
N ALA A 82 -26.79 -4.67 16.59
CA ALA A 82 -28.03 -4.23 15.93
C ALA A 82 -29.19 -5.24 16.06
N GLY A 83 -29.01 -6.34 16.81
CA GLY A 83 -30.07 -7.32 17.09
C GLY A 83 -31.15 -6.76 18.03
N PRO A 84 -32.38 -7.32 18.04
CA PRO A 84 -33.46 -6.86 18.91
C PRO A 84 -33.07 -6.96 20.39
N LYS A 85 -33.25 -5.87 21.14
CA LYS A 85 -33.19 -5.89 22.61
C LYS A 85 -34.31 -6.80 23.13
N VAL A 86 -34.00 -8.05 23.44
CA VAL A 86 -34.84 -8.85 24.34
C VAL A 86 -34.61 -8.28 25.74
N SER A 87 -35.60 -7.54 26.25
CA SER A 87 -35.67 -7.10 27.63
C SER A 87 -35.96 -8.31 28.51
N GLY A 88 -35.02 -8.63 29.40
CA GLY A 88 -35.24 -9.62 30.46
C GLY A 88 -34.02 -9.74 31.35
N GLU A 89 -33.98 -8.95 32.42
CA GLU A 89 -33.16 -9.18 33.60
C GLU A 89 -34.00 -8.77 34.83
N PRO A 90 -33.82 -9.38 36.01
CA PRO A 90 -32.61 -9.09 36.78
C PRO A 90 -31.97 -10.25 37.61
N VAL A 91 -30.63 -10.18 37.68
CA VAL A 91 -29.76 -10.19 38.89
C VAL A 91 -29.61 -11.47 39.73
N ALA A 92 -28.36 -11.96 39.84
CA ALA A 92 -27.65 -12.18 41.12
C ALA A 92 -26.15 -12.50 40.91
N GLU A 93 -25.28 -11.74 41.57
CA GLU A 93 -23.90 -12.06 41.99
C GLU A 93 -23.59 -11.18 43.23
N PRO A 94 -22.55 -11.41 44.06
CA PRO A 94 -21.55 -12.49 44.10
C PRO A 94 -21.27 -13.05 45.53
N GLU A 95 -20.52 -14.16 45.66
CA GLU A 95 -19.75 -14.46 46.89
C GLU A 95 -18.34 -15.00 46.58
N ALA A 96 -17.38 -14.57 47.41
CA ALA A 96 -15.94 -14.83 47.35
C ALA A 96 -15.48 -15.85 48.43
N LEU A 97 -14.16 -16.12 48.47
CA LEU A 97 -13.33 -17.02 49.34
C LEU A 97 -12.88 -18.31 48.59
N THR A 98 -11.62 -18.78 48.60
CA THR A 98 -10.42 -18.54 49.43
C THR A 98 -9.12 -18.98 48.71
N ASP A 99 -8.03 -18.40 49.19
CA ASP A 99 -6.58 -18.54 48.92
C ASP A 99 -5.94 -19.91 49.26
N THR A 100 -4.98 -20.41 48.44
CA THR A 100 -3.80 -21.22 48.87
C THR A 100 -2.67 -21.34 47.79
N VAL A 101 -1.69 -20.42 47.79
CA VAL A 101 -0.24 -20.60 48.11
C VAL A 101 0.67 -21.74 47.49
N MET A 102 1.74 -21.30 46.77
CA MET A 102 3.16 -21.78 46.56
C MET A 102 3.47 -22.94 45.57
N HIS A 103 4.58 -23.04 44.79
CA HIS A 103 5.97 -22.50 44.74
C HIS A 103 6.40 -22.34 43.25
N ASP A 104 7.08 -21.27 42.80
CA ASP A 104 8.53 -20.93 42.88
C ASP A 104 9.44 -21.75 41.94
N GLU A 105 9.94 -21.12 40.87
CA GLU A 105 11.39 -21.12 40.56
C GLU A 105 11.77 -20.02 39.54
N LYS A 106 12.76 -19.22 39.97
CA LYS A 106 13.44 -18.13 39.25
C LYS A 106 14.51 -18.65 38.29
N THR A 107 14.76 -17.90 37.20
CA THR A 107 16.10 -17.42 36.77
C THR A 107 15.88 -16.18 35.89
N ASN A 108 16.10 -14.95 36.37
CA ASN A 108 17.34 -14.17 36.46
C ASN A 108 17.97 -13.77 35.12
N GLY A 109 18.08 -12.46 34.89
CA GLY A 109 18.68 -11.83 33.70
C GLY A 109 18.47 -10.31 33.74
N GLU A 110 19.09 -9.67 34.73
CA GLU A 110 19.10 -8.23 34.98
C GLU A 110 19.78 -7.42 33.85
N CYS A 111 19.29 -6.21 33.62
CA CYS A 111 20.16 -5.05 33.40
C CYS A 111 19.35 -3.78 33.73
N GLU A 112 19.59 -3.24 34.92
CA GLU A 112 19.00 -1.98 35.42
C GLU A 112 19.88 -0.76 35.12
N VAL A 113 19.28 0.40 35.41
CA VAL A 113 19.81 1.76 35.61
C VAL A 113 19.54 2.70 34.42
N SER A 114 18.38 3.37 34.38
CA SER A 114 18.00 4.68 35.01
C SER A 114 18.56 5.88 34.22
N GLN A 115 17.90 7.03 34.00
CA GLN A 115 16.90 7.78 34.77
C GLN A 115 16.29 8.92 33.91
N GLU A 116 15.27 9.57 34.48
CA GLU A 116 14.12 10.35 33.94
C GLU A 116 14.35 11.77 33.36
N ILE A 117 13.27 12.33 32.75
CA ILE A 117 12.57 13.64 33.00
C ILE A 117 11.65 13.93 31.77
N SER A 118 10.31 13.75 31.81
CA SER A 118 9.19 14.70 32.11
C SER A 118 9.26 16.03 31.28
N GLN A 119 8.21 16.69 30.75
CA GLN A 119 6.78 16.94 31.06
C GLN A 119 6.03 17.26 29.74
N ASP A 120 4.78 16.81 29.56
CA ASP A 120 3.53 17.62 29.54
C ASP A 120 3.45 18.72 28.46
N GLU A 121 2.53 18.55 27.51
CA GLU A 121 1.74 19.64 26.92
C GLU A 121 0.45 19.03 26.34
N SER A 122 -0.59 19.09 27.17
CA SER A 122 -2.00 18.95 26.81
C SER A 122 -2.43 20.11 25.90
N CYS A 123 -3.09 19.82 24.77
CA CYS A 123 -3.81 20.86 24.02
C CYS A 123 -5.30 20.52 23.91
N SER A 124 -6.08 21.42 24.49
CA SER A 124 -7.53 21.36 24.69
C SER A 124 -8.34 21.46 23.40
N ILE A 125 -9.53 20.86 23.49
CA ILE A 125 -10.64 20.83 22.55
C ILE A 125 -11.08 22.24 22.10
N SER A 126 -11.50 22.38 20.85
CA SER A 126 -12.49 23.39 20.43
C SER A 126 -13.36 22.80 19.32
N GLU A 127 -14.68 22.83 19.55
CA GLU A 127 -15.74 22.20 18.76
C GLU A 127 -16.22 23.07 17.58
N GLU A 128 -16.37 22.43 16.41
CA GLU A 128 -17.39 22.48 15.33
C GLU A 128 -18.28 23.73 15.09
N PRO A 129 -18.73 23.96 13.82
CA PRO A 129 -20.06 23.45 13.48
C PRO A 129 -20.21 22.83 12.07
N ALA A 130 -20.61 21.55 12.06
CA ALA A 130 -21.66 20.90 11.27
C ALA A 130 -22.14 21.55 9.96
N ALA A 131 -21.88 20.87 8.82
CA ALA A 131 -22.77 20.88 7.67
C ALA A 131 -22.74 19.54 6.90
N ASN A 132 -23.92 18.93 6.81
CA ASN A 132 -24.36 17.85 5.90
C ASN A 132 -23.65 16.49 5.95
N GLN A 133 -24.15 15.62 6.83
CA GLN A 133 -24.07 14.17 6.66
C GLN A 133 -25.03 13.71 5.56
N GLU A 134 -24.53 13.61 4.33
CA GLU A 134 -25.12 12.72 3.33
C GLU A 134 -24.76 11.26 3.69
N GLY A 135 -25.76 10.38 3.66
CA GLY A 135 -25.67 9.03 4.20
C GLY A 135 -24.50 8.21 3.61
N LYS A 136 -23.45 7.99 4.40
CA LYS A 136 -22.39 7.02 4.08
C LYS A 136 -22.99 5.62 4.15
N GLY A 137 -23.42 5.12 2.99
CA GLY A 137 -23.60 3.69 2.76
C GLY A 137 -22.36 2.92 3.23
N ARG A 138 -22.57 1.87 4.01
CA ARG A 138 -21.54 1.03 4.62
C ARG A 138 -20.68 0.41 3.52
N GLY A 139 -19.46 0.93 3.32
CA GLY A 139 -18.61 0.54 2.22
C GLY A 139 -17.82 -0.74 2.51
N GLU A 140 -17.67 -1.57 1.47
CA GLU A 140 -16.66 -2.61 1.37
C GLU A 140 -15.25 -2.06 1.72
N LEU A 141 -14.39 -2.90 2.29
CA LEU A 141 -13.02 -2.49 2.59
C LEU A 141 -12.29 -2.20 1.28
N LYS A 142 -11.96 -0.92 1.05
CA LYS A 142 -11.19 -0.52 -0.13
C LYS A 142 -9.80 -1.18 -0.10
N PRO A 143 -9.35 -1.83 -1.18
CA PRO A 143 -8.01 -2.37 -1.24
C PRO A 143 -6.96 -1.24 -1.18
N PRO A 144 -5.80 -1.46 -0.56
CA PRO A 144 -4.78 -0.43 -0.41
C PRO A 144 -4.14 -0.05 -1.75
N VAL A 145 -3.79 1.24 -1.86
CA VAL A 145 -2.85 1.75 -2.86
C VAL A 145 -1.46 1.82 -2.22
N VAL A 146 -0.46 1.27 -2.89
CA VAL A 146 0.93 1.22 -2.43
C VAL A 146 1.77 2.26 -3.16
N LEU A 147 2.54 3.05 -2.42
CA LEU A 147 3.49 4.01 -2.99
C LEU A 147 4.91 3.43 -2.96
N GLU A 148 5.54 3.32 -4.12
CA GLU A 148 7.00 3.14 -4.24
C GLU A 148 7.63 4.49 -4.58
N ALA A 149 8.22 5.12 -3.57
CA ALA A 149 8.68 6.51 -3.66
C ALA A 149 9.93 6.72 -4.54
N LEU A 150 10.81 5.72 -4.66
CA LEU A 150 12.07 5.78 -5.40
C LEU A 150 12.25 4.47 -6.18
N SER A 151 11.53 4.38 -7.30
CA SER A 151 11.25 3.12 -7.97
C SER A 151 12.38 2.62 -8.86
N ALA A 152 13.30 3.49 -9.32
CA ALA A 152 14.34 3.15 -10.28
C ALA A 152 13.77 2.33 -11.46
N SER A 153 14.18 1.07 -11.61
CA SER A 153 13.69 0.16 -12.66
C SER A 153 12.23 -0.29 -12.48
N GLY A 154 11.61 -0.01 -11.33
CA GLY A 154 10.26 -0.43 -10.98
C GLY A 154 10.16 -1.86 -10.46
N LEU A 155 11.29 -2.57 -10.27
CA LEU A 155 11.29 -4.00 -9.93
C LEU A 155 10.41 -4.34 -8.72
N ARG A 156 10.56 -3.60 -7.61
CA ARG A 156 9.76 -3.81 -6.40
C ARG A 156 8.27 -3.58 -6.65
N SER A 157 7.92 -2.52 -7.38
CA SER A 157 6.53 -2.22 -7.77
C SER A 157 5.91 -3.33 -8.61
N LEU A 158 6.68 -3.90 -9.55
CA LEU A 158 6.26 -5.01 -10.39
C LEU A 158 6.03 -6.27 -9.56
N ARG A 159 6.96 -6.58 -8.64
CA ARG A 159 6.78 -7.70 -7.73
C ARG A 159 5.55 -7.53 -6.85
N TYR A 160 5.28 -6.34 -6.31
CA TYR A 160 4.04 -6.08 -5.57
C TYR A 160 2.79 -6.37 -6.41
N ALA A 161 2.74 -5.88 -7.65
CA ALA A 161 1.59 -6.09 -8.52
C ALA A 161 1.36 -7.56 -8.90
N ARG A 162 2.44 -8.34 -9.06
CA ARG A 162 2.40 -9.73 -9.51
C ARG A 162 2.28 -10.74 -8.38
N GLU A 163 2.80 -10.42 -7.19
CA GLU A 163 2.94 -11.37 -6.10
C GLU A 163 2.03 -11.05 -4.91
N VAL A 164 1.41 -9.86 -4.85
CA VAL A 164 0.52 -9.48 -3.75
C VAL A 164 -0.90 -9.28 -4.28
N ASP A 165 -1.79 -10.18 -3.85
CA ASP A 165 -3.22 -10.05 -4.08
C ASP A 165 -3.85 -9.02 -3.16
N GLY A 166 -4.94 -8.41 -3.61
CA GLY A 166 -5.67 -7.41 -2.83
C GLY A 166 -5.02 -6.02 -2.77
N ILE A 167 -4.00 -5.74 -3.58
CA ILE A 167 -3.57 -4.35 -3.86
C ILE A 167 -4.45 -3.79 -4.97
N ASP A 168 -4.94 -2.56 -4.78
CA ASP A 168 -5.68 -1.81 -5.81
C ASP A 168 -4.70 -1.33 -6.90
N LYS A 169 -3.72 -0.51 -6.47
CA LYS A 169 -2.74 0.10 -7.36
C LYS A 169 -1.38 0.26 -6.68
N VAL A 170 -0.32 0.23 -7.47
CA VAL A 170 1.05 0.59 -7.09
C VAL A 170 1.45 1.84 -7.86
N VAL A 171 1.74 2.92 -7.14
CA VAL A 171 2.25 4.17 -7.70
C VAL A 171 3.76 4.15 -7.57
N ALA A 172 4.47 4.08 -8.70
CA ALA A 172 5.93 4.10 -8.77
C ALA A 172 6.42 5.50 -9.13
N LEU A 173 7.20 6.12 -8.25
CA LEU A 173 7.77 7.44 -8.47
C LEU A 173 9.26 7.35 -8.69
N ASP A 174 9.78 8.26 -9.50
CA ASP A 174 11.20 8.56 -9.51
C ASP A 174 11.40 10.03 -9.93
N ASN A 175 12.51 10.65 -9.53
CA ASN A 175 12.85 12.00 -9.96
C ASN A 175 13.77 12.00 -11.20
N ASP A 176 14.29 10.83 -11.59
CA ASP A 176 15.05 10.64 -12.81
C ASP A 176 14.16 10.18 -13.98
N LYS A 177 14.27 10.87 -15.11
CA LYS A 177 13.49 10.57 -16.32
C LYS A 177 13.82 9.19 -16.89
N ALA A 178 15.10 8.80 -16.87
CA ALA A 178 15.53 7.50 -17.41
C ALA A 178 14.96 6.34 -16.58
N SER A 179 14.92 6.50 -15.26
CA SER A 179 14.29 5.57 -14.32
C SER A 179 12.79 5.41 -14.58
N VAL A 180 12.05 6.52 -14.74
CA VAL A 180 10.62 6.48 -15.08
C VAL A 180 10.37 5.79 -16.43
N GLU A 181 11.17 6.09 -17.45
CA GLU A 181 11.06 5.45 -18.77
C GLU A 181 11.36 3.94 -18.71
N ALA A 182 12.38 3.54 -17.95
CA ALA A 182 12.71 2.13 -17.71
C ALA A 182 11.58 1.42 -16.94
N CYS A 183 11.04 2.04 -15.90
CA CYS A 183 9.90 1.52 -15.14
C CYS A 183 8.68 1.30 -16.05
N ARG A 184 8.33 2.31 -16.88
CA ARG A 184 7.24 2.18 -17.88
C ARG A 184 7.46 1.05 -18.88
N ARG A 185 8.71 0.89 -19.34
CA ARG A 185 9.08 -0.22 -20.23
C ARG A 185 8.89 -1.57 -19.54
N ASN A 186 9.35 -1.69 -18.30
CA ASN A 186 9.25 -2.93 -17.53
C ASN A 186 7.80 -3.27 -17.15
N ILE A 187 6.95 -2.27 -16.89
CA ILE A 187 5.50 -2.45 -16.73
C ILE A 187 4.89 -3.09 -17.98
N LYS A 188 5.20 -2.56 -19.17
CA LYS A 188 4.74 -3.14 -20.44
C LYS A 188 5.26 -4.57 -20.63
N PHE A 189 6.53 -4.81 -20.28
CA PHE A 189 7.18 -6.12 -20.41
C PHE A 189 6.53 -7.21 -19.53
N ASN A 190 5.99 -6.84 -18.36
CA ASN A 190 5.33 -7.77 -17.44
C ASN A 190 3.84 -8.03 -17.75
N GLY A 191 3.34 -7.53 -18.88
CA GLY A 191 2.01 -7.85 -19.38
C GLY A 191 0.86 -7.16 -18.63
N SER A 192 -0.35 -7.70 -18.81
CA SER A 192 -1.60 -7.03 -18.42
C SER A 192 -1.73 -6.78 -16.91
N VAL A 193 -1.31 -7.74 -16.07
CA VAL A 193 -1.39 -7.63 -14.60
C VAL A 193 -0.58 -6.45 -14.10
N ALA A 194 0.65 -6.27 -14.60
CA ALA A 194 1.47 -5.13 -14.23
C ALA A 194 0.88 -3.83 -14.79
N ARG A 195 0.41 -3.83 -16.03
CA ARG A 195 -0.17 -2.65 -16.68
C ARG A 195 -1.45 -2.15 -16.01
N SER A 196 -2.27 -3.03 -15.44
CA SER A 196 -3.50 -2.65 -14.76
C SER A 196 -3.27 -2.15 -13.33
N LYS A 197 -2.19 -2.58 -12.68
CA LYS A 197 -1.92 -2.27 -11.27
C LYS A 197 -0.81 -1.26 -11.05
N VAL A 198 0.12 -1.05 -11.99
CA VAL A 198 1.28 -0.18 -11.77
C VAL A 198 1.24 1.03 -12.68
N GLU A 199 1.43 2.21 -12.10
CA GLU A 199 1.66 3.46 -12.83
C GLU A 199 3.01 4.06 -12.43
N SER A 200 3.70 4.73 -13.37
CA SER A 200 5.00 5.35 -13.13
C SER A 200 5.00 6.83 -13.47
N HIS A 201 5.44 7.66 -12.52
CA HIS A 201 5.42 9.12 -12.61
C HIS A 201 6.78 9.74 -12.30
N LEU A 202 7.08 10.82 -13.02
CA LEU A 202 8.25 11.66 -12.78
C LEU A 202 7.89 12.70 -11.71
N ALA A 203 8.36 12.50 -10.49
CA ALA A 203 8.06 13.38 -9.36
C ALA A 203 9.11 13.28 -8.25
N ASP A 204 9.32 14.38 -7.52
CA ASP A 204 9.98 14.32 -6.21
C ASP A 204 9.03 13.65 -5.21
N ALA A 205 9.50 12.60 -4.55
CA ALA A 205 8.70 11.81 -3.62
C ALA A 205 8.13 12.63 -2.45
N ARG A 206 8.89 13.60 -1.93
CA ARG A 206 8.44 14.42 -0.79
C ARG A 206 7.32 15.35 -1.24
N VAL A 207 7.51 16.02 -2.38
CA VAL A 207 6.49 16.89 -2.97
C VAL A 207 5.22 16.08 -3.25
N TYR A 208 5.36 14.89 -3.84
CA TYR A 208 4.23 14.00 -4.10
C TYR A 208 3.49 13.64 -2.80
N MET A 209 4.20 13.17 -1.77
CA MET A 209 3.58 12.75 -0.50
C MET A 209 2.86 13.89 0.22
N LEU A 210 3.37 15.13 0.15
CA LEU A 210 2.75 16.29 0.78
C LEU A 210 1.53 16.82 0.01
N THR A 211 1.53 16.68 -1.32
CA THR A 211 0.46 17.25 -2.18
C THR A 211 -0.72 16.30 -2.40
N THR A 212 -0.51 14.99 -2.25
CA THR A 212 -1.53 13.96 -2.59
C THR A 212 -2.47 13.64 -1.42
N GLN A 213 -2.23 14.16 -0.21
CA GLN A 213 -3.06 13.90 0.98
C GLN A 213 -4.52 14.41 0.87
N LYS A 214 -4.82 15.30 -0.08
CA LYS A 214 -6.14 15.97 -0.16
C LYS A 214 -7.22 15.24 -0.97
N ASN A 215 -6.87 14.19 -1.71
CA ASN A 215 -7.81 13.56 -2.67
C ASN A 215 -8.32 12.16 -2.22
N SER A 216 -8.11 11.76 -0.96
CA SER A 216 -8.51 10.43 -0.45
C SER A 216 -9.31 10.45 0.87
N MET A 217 -9.80 11.61 1.31
CA MET A 217 -10.84 11.69 2.36
C MET A 217 -12.23 11.77 1.73
#